data_AF-A0A7V2JSA8-F1
#
_entry.id   AF-A0A7V2JSA8-F1
#
_cell.length_a   1.000
_cell.length_b   1.000
_cell.length_c   1.000
_cell.angle_alpha   90.00
_cell.angle_beta   90.00
_cell.angle_gamma   90.00
#
_symmetry.space_group_name_H-M   'P 1'
#
loop_
_entity.id
_entity.type
_entity.pdbx_description
1 polymer ?
#
loop_
_entity_poly.entity_id
_entity_poly.type
_entity_poly.pdbx_seq_one_letter_code
_entity_poly.pdbx_strand_id
1 'polypeptide(L)'
;MPLPVNLSACGRRATIGSAGVINLPGSAVAANHAEFFSSWKNGQPSLHLRKLEGEISVSGTSLGAGHKILDEIELKRGNIIEIGGYKIQWV
;
A
#
# COMPACT_ATOMS: atom_id res chain seq x y z
N MET A 1 -0.37 -15.14 -5.43
CA MET A 1 -0.60 -14.38 -6.68
C MET A 1 -0.83 -12.92 -6.31
N PRO A 2 -0.24 -11.94 -7.01
CA PRO A 2 -0.46 -10.52 -6.70
C PRO A 2 -1.91 -10.12 -7.01
N LEU A 3 -2.54 -9.36 -6.10
CA LEU A 3 -3.88 -8.82 -6.27
C LEU A 3 -3.80 -7.50 -7.07
N PRO A 4 -4.43 -7.40 -8.25
CA PRO A 4 -4.50 -6.13 -8.98
C PRO A 4 -5.46 -5.19 -8.25
N VAL A 5 -4.97 -4.01 -7.86
CA VAL A 5 -5.77 -2.95 -7.22
C VAL A 5 -6.05 -1.86 -8.25
N ASN A 6 -7.32 -1.64 -8.59
CA ASN A 6 -7.73 -0.53 -9.46
C ASN A 6 -8.18 0.68 -8.65
N LEU A 7 -7.30 1.68 -8.50
CA LEU A 7 -7.55 2.88 -7.72
C LEU A 7 -8.51 3.89 -8.39
N SER A 8 -8.85 3.72 -9.69
CA SER A 8 -9.73 4.67 -10.39
C SER A 8 -11.16 4.68 -9.83
N ALA A 9 -11.60 3.57 -9.23
CA ALA A 9 -12.88 3.46 -8.54
C ALA A 9 -12.88 4.11 -7.14
N CYS A 10 -11.72 4.46 -6.59
CA CYS A 10 -11.55 4.87 -5.19
C CYS A 10 -11.38 6.38 -4.99
N GLY A 11 -11.64 7.22 -6.01
CA GLY A 11 -11.75 8.67 -5.83
C GLY A 11 -10.51 9.39 -5.26
N ARG A 12 -9.30 8.81 -5.44
CA ARG A 12 -7.96 9.25 -4.97
C ARG A 12 -7.44 8.63 -3.68
N ARG A 13 -8.25 7.90 -2.91
CA ARG A 13 -7.80 7.20 -1.68
C ARG A 13 -8.41 5.81 -1.57
N ALA A 14 -7.64 4.79 -1.23
CA ALA A 14 -8.15 3.44 -1.03
C ALA A 14 -7.59 2.83 0.25
N THR A 15 -8.48 2.48 1.18
CA THR A 15 -8.09 1.80 2.42
C THR A 15 -7.85 0.31 2.14
N ILE A 16 -6.73 -0.19 2.65
CA ILE A 16 -6.34 -1.59 2.67
C ILE A 16 -6.57 -2.12 4.08
N GLY A 17 -7.25 -3.25 4.20
CA GLY A 17 -7.46 -3.90 5.49
C GLY A 17 -8.53 -4.97 5.41
N SER A 18 -8.82 -5.62 6.54
CA SER A 18 -9.88 -6.64 6.60
C SER A 18 -11.30 -6.06 6.45
N ALA A 19 -11.47 -4.75 6.63
CA ALA A 19 -12.69 -4.00 6.35
C ALA A 19 -12.49 -2.90 5.29
N GLY A 20 -11.31 -2.84 4.66
CA GLY A 20 -10.97 -1.86 3.63
C GLY A 20 -11.63 -2.15 2.29
N VAL A 21 -11.65 -1.14 1.41
CA VAL A 21 -12.07 -1.30 0.00
C VAL A 21 -11.18 -2.32 -0.70
N ILE A 22 -9.88 -2.31 -0.38
CA ILE A 22 -8.96 -3.38 -0.74
C ILE A 22 -8.96 -4.38 0.41
N ASN A 23 -9.83 -5.38 0.26
CA ASN A 23 -10.07 -6.36 1.30
C ASN A 23 -8.94 -7.40 1.34
N LEU A 24 -8.21 -7.44 2.45
CA LEU A 24 -7.24 -8.49 2.76
C LEU A 24 -7.75 -9.26 4.00
N PRO A 25 -8.36 -10.44 3.82
CA PRO A 25 -8.92 -11.18 4.95
C PRO A 25 -7.82 -11.83 5.79
N GLY A 26 -8.00 -11.86 7.10
CA GLY A 26 -7.08 -12.55 8.01
C GLY A 26 -6.85 -11.80 9.31
N SER A 27 -6.57 -12.53 10.39
CA SER A 27 -6.36 -11.97 11.73
C SER A 27 -5.09 -11.13 11.85
N ALA A 28 -4.11 -11.34 10.97
CA ALA A 28 -2.89 -10.54 10.90
C ALA A 28 -3.11 -9.17 10.22
N VAL A 29 -4.32 -8.91 9.71
CA VAL A 29 -4.66 -7.66 9.00
C VAL A 29 -5.72 -6.89 9.78
N ALA A 30 -5.32 -5.75 10.35
CA ALA A 30 -6.21 -4.76 10.93
C ALA A 30 -7.36 -4.33 9.98
N ALA A 31 -8.47 -3.87 10.57
CA ALA A 31 -9.66 -3.42 9.82
C ALA A 31 -9.31 -2.32 8.81
N ASN A 32 -8.53 -1.33 9.25
CA ASN A 32 -7.93 -0.27 8.44
C ASN A 32 -6.41 -0.33 8.61
N HIS A 33 -5.73 -1.16 7.82
CA HIS A 33 -4.30 -1.43 7.97
C HIS A 33 -3.44 -0.33 7.33
N ALA A 34 -3.81 0.07 6.12
CA ALA A 34 -3.07 1.04 5.33
C ALA A 34 -4.01 1.85 4.43
N GLU A 35 -3.48 2.92 3.85
CA GLU A 35 -4.20 3.73 2.87
C GLU A 35 -3.28 4.03 1.68
N PHE A 36 -3.75 3.72 0.48
CA PHE A 36 -3.22 4.32 -0.74
C PHE A 36 -3.84 5.69 -0.94
N PHE A 37 -3.04 6.67 -1.32
CA PHE A 37 -3.58 7.94 -1.76
C PHE A 37 -2.69 8.61 -2.81
N SER A 38 -3.32 9.33 -3.74
CA SER A 38 -2.58 10.12 -4.73
C SER A 38 -2.34 11.53 -4.22
N SER A 39 -1.14 12.05 -4.39
CA SER A 39 -0.81 13.47 -4.20
C SER A 39 -0.10 14.04 -5.42
N TRP A 40 -0.07 15.36 -5.56
CA TRP A 40 0.63 16.04 -6.63
C TRP A 40 1.97 16.56 -6.12
N LYS A 41 3.06 16.16 -6.76
CA LYS A 41 4.42 16.60 -6.44
C LYS A 41 5.06 17.10 -7.73
N ASN A 42 5.50 18.36 -7.75
CA ASN A 42 6.09 19.01 -8.91
C ASN A 42 5.22 18.91 -10.19
N GLY A 43 3.90 19.03 -10.06
CA GLY A 43 2.98 18.96 -11.20
C GLY A 43 2.77 17.55 -11.78
N GLN A 44 3.28 16.51 -11.11
CA GLN A 44 3.05 15.12 -11.50
C GLN A 44 2.27 14.36 -10.41
N PRO A 45 1.37 13.43 -10.79
CA PRO A 45 0.73 12.56 -9.83
C PRO A 45 1.75 11.59 -9.24
N SER A 46 1.73 11.47 -7.91
CA SER A 46 2.53 10.52 -7.14
C SER A 46 1.59 9.67 -6.28
N LEU A 47 1.87 8.37 -6.18
CA LEU A 47 1.13 7.48 -5.29
C LEU A 47 1.90 7.33 -3.99
N HIS A 48 1.17 7.38 -2.88
CA HIS A 48 1.70 7.19 -1.55
C HIS A 48 0.97 6.06 -0.85
N LEU A 49 1.68 5.42 0.06
CA LEU A 49 1.14 4.44 1.00
C LEU A 49 1.37 4.96 2.40
N ARG A 50 0.30 5.07 3.17
CA ARG A 50 0.33 5.40 4.59
C ARG A 50 0.00 4.18 5.43
N LYS A 51 0.77 3.97 6.47
CA LYS A 51 0.51 3.02 7.54
C LYS A 51 -0.53 3.61 8.50
N LEU A 52 -1.57 2.85 8.79
CA LEU A 52 -2.57 3.21 9.80
C LEU A 52 -2.39 2.34 11.03
N GLU A 53 -2.43 1.02 10.85
CA GLU A 53 -2.31 0.02 11.91
C GLU A 53 -1.44 -1.16 11.46
N GLY A 54 -1.02 -2.01 12.40
CA GLY A 54 -0.25 -3.22 12.10
C GLY A 54 1.19 -2.97 11.65
N GLU A 55 1.81 -3.95 11.00
CA GLU A 55 3.13 -3.81 10.39
C GLU A 55 3.01 -3.81 8.87
N ILE A 56 3.73 -2.89 8.21
CA ILE A 56 3.83 -2.81 6.76
C ILE A 56 5.30 -2.76 6.38
N SER A 57 5.68 -3.55 5.40
CA SER A 57 6.99 -3.41 4.76
C SER A 57 6.84 -3.22 3.25
N VAL A 58 7.79 -2.48 2.67
CA VAL A 58 7.89 -2.29 1.23
C VAL A 58 9.28 -2.66 0.78
N SER A 59 9.37 -3.41 -0.32
CA SER A 59 10.61 -3.72 -1.00
C SER A 59 10.54 -3.24 -2.45
N GLY A 60 11.69 -3.00 -3.08
CA GLY A 60 11.74 -2.63 -4.49
C GLY A 60 13.16 -2.33 -4.94
N THR A 61 13.33 -1.96 -6.21
CA THR A 61 14.68 -1.74 -6.78
C THR A 61 15.46 -0.63 -6.06
N SER A 62 14.75 0.35 -5.48
CA SER A 62 15.33 1.47 -4.72
C SER A 62 15.25 1.32 -3.20
N LEU A 63 14.65 0.24 -2.69
CA LEU A 63 14.45 -0.03 -1.26
C LEU A 63 14.93 -1.45 -0.99
N GLY A 64 16.00 -1.60 -0.20
CA GLY A 64 16.49 -2.92 0.22
C GLY A 64 15.37 -3.83 0.75
N ALA A 65 15.63 -5.14 0.81
CA ALA A 65 14.61 -6.12 1.17
C ALA A 65 13.89 -5.75 2.49
N GLY A 66 12.56 -5.56 2.42
CA GLY A 66 11.67 -5.43 3.58
C GLY A 66 11.78 -4.13 4.36
N HIS A 67 11.88 -2.96 3.71
CA HIS A 67 11.88 -1.67 4.40
C HIS A 67 10.56 -1.44 5.16
N LYS A 68 10.60 -1.49 6.50
CA LYS A 68 9.43 -1.22 7.34
C LYS A 68 9.04 0.25 7.26
N ILE A 69 7.76 0.52 6.99
CA ILE A 69 7.23 1.88 6.95
C ILE A 69 6.80 2.29 8.36
N LEU A 70 7.25 3.46 8.82
CA LEU A 70 6.83 4.02 10.11
C LEU A 70 5.53 4.82 9.99
N ASP A 71 5.37 5.59 8.92
CA ASP A 71 4.21 6.45 8.69
C ASP A 71 3.80 6.42 7.20
N GLU A 72 4.62 6.97 6.31
CA GLU A 72 4.26 7.14 4.90
C GLU A 72 5.44 6.87 3.96
N ILE A 73 5.15 6.39 2.76
CA ILE A 73 6.15 6.28 1.68
C ILE A 73 5.55 6.62 0.31
N GLU A 74 6.34 7.28 -0.52
CA GLU A 74 6.04 7.44 -1.94
C GLU A 74 6.33 6.13 -2.69
N LEU A 75 5.34 5.57 -3.35
CA LEU A 75 5.47 4.32 -4.10
C LEU A 75 6.00 4.56 -5.52
N LYS A 76 6.93 3.71 -5.93
CA LYS A 76 7.48 3.61 -7.28
C LYS A 76 7.03 2.31 -7.93
N ARG A 77 6.92 2.34 -9.26
CA ARG A 77 6.58 1.15 -10.05
C ARG A 77 7.54 0.01 -9.73
N GLY A 78 7.01 -1.19 -9.48
CA GLY A 78 7.78 -2.36 -9.06
C GLY A 78 7.98 -2.48 -7.56
N ASN A 79 7.48 -1.56 -6.73
CA ASN A 79 7.43 -1.78 -5.29
C ASN A 79 6.51 -2.96 -4.94
N ILE A 80 6.94 -3.77 -3.99
CA ILE A 80 6.19 -4.89 -3.40
C ILE A 80 5.89 -4.51 -1.96
N ILE A 81 4.60 -4.47 -1.64
CA ILE A 81 4.08 -4.12 -0.32
C ILE A 81 3.68 -5.42 0.38
N GLU A 82 4.14 -5.60 1.62
CA GLU A 82 3.81 -6.75 2.45
C GLU A 82 2.96 -6.34 3.65
N ILE A 83 1.78 -6.96 3.79
CA ILE A 83 0.78 -6.70 4.84
C ILE A 83 0.22 -8.05 5.31
N GLY A 84 0.40 -8.40 6.59
CA GLY A 84 -0.19 -9.61 7.18
C GLY A 84 0.06 -10.91 6.40
N GLY A 85 1.21 -11.02 5.73
CA GLY A 85 1.59 -12.16 4.87
C GLY A 85 1.19 -12.04 3.39
N TYR A 86 0.36 -11.05 3.03
CA TYR A 86 0.04 -10.74 1.64
C TYR A 86 1.16 -9.96 0.98
N LYS A 87 1.36 -10.19 -0.33
CA LYS A 87 2.27 -9.42 -1.18
C LYS A 87 1.49 -8.75 -2.31
N ILE A 88 1.53 -7.42 -2.35
CA ILE A 88 0.87 -6.59 -3.36
C ILE A 88 1.95 -5.91 -4.19
N GLN A 89 1.94 -6.13 -5.51
CA GLN A 89 2.89 -5.48 -6.42
C GLN A 89 2.25 -4.25 -7.07
N TRP A 90 2.93 -3.12 -6.98
CA TRP A 90 2.55 -1.90 -7.67
C TRP A 90 3.07 -1.92 -9.13
N VAL A 91 2.15 -1.82 -10.11
CA VAL A 91 2.42 -2.01 -11.56
C VAL A 91 2.02 -0.83 -12.42
#